data_AF-A0A1I1Q404-F1
#
_entry.id   AF-A0A1I1Q404-F1
#
_cell.length_a   1.000
_cell.length_b   1.000
_cell.length_c   1.000
_cell.angle_alpha   90.00
_cell.angle_beta   90.00
_cell.angle_gamma   90.00
#
_symmetry.space_group_name_H-M   'P 1'
#
loop_
_entity.id
_entity.type
_entity.pdbx_description
1 polymer ?
#
loop_
_entity_poly.entity_id
_entity_poly.type
_entity_poly.pdbx_seq_one_letter_code
_entity_poly.pdbx_strand_id
1 'polypeptide(L)'
;MKEEIKMMAGISAKSSLKWLIVMVSGNVFTIICFLIILFQNADFAGGGHGNVYAFLTGLFFNNICGFILFAGAPVFAFLYFVIANKVAIQQMIYLTWKNKKISDYIDSKVVLLVDKITDSNSLVGTISNESILRLKLLEANKNDKENSRIKKRIINYLFQKIRLDDVDFSKEDLKLSEIVSLKINQFISETIEPSLLFFWLLFLLQVVLFVVAQF
;
A
#
# COMPACT_ATOMS: atom_id res chain seq x y z
N MET A 1 12.73 -12.94 22.89
CA MET A 1 11.26 -12.82 22.78
C MET A 1 10.69 -11.50 23.29
N LYS A 2 10.78 -11.13 24.58
CA LYS A 2 10.12 -9.90 25.10
C LYS A 2 10.56 -8.61 24.38
N GLU A 3 11.86 -8.46 24.11
CA GLU A 3 12.38 -7.29 23.38
C GLU A 3 11.92 -7.24 21.92
N GLU A 4 11.88 -8.39 21.25
CA GLU A 4 11.42 -8.48 19.86
C GLU A 4 9.93 -8.17 19.72
N ILE A 5 9.12 -8.63 20.67
CA ILE A 5 7.69 -8.30 20.73
C ILE A 5 7.51 -6.80 20.98
N LYS A 6 8.23 -6.22 21.94
CA LYS A 6 8.19 -4.78 22.24
C LYS A 6 8.59 -3.94 21.02
N MET A 7 9.62 -4.37 20.31
CA MET A 7 10.12 -3.72 19.10
C MET A 7 9.10 -3.79 17.95
N MET A 8 8.56 -4.97 17.66
CA MET A 8 7.52 -5.15 16.64
C MET A 8 6.24 -4.40 16.97
N ALA A 9 5.86 -4.35 18.25
CA ALA A 9 4.74 -3.54 18.72
C ALA A 9 4.99 -2.04 18.48
N GLY A 10 6.21 -1.55 18.75
CA GLY A 10 6.58 -0.16 18.46
C GLY A 10 6.54 0.20 16.97
N ILE A 11 7.02 -0.70 16.10
CA ILE A 11 6.94 -0.52 14.64
C ILE A 11 5.48 -0.51 14.18
N SER A 12 4.69 -1.46 14.68
CA SER A 12 3.26 -1.55 14.37
C SER A 12 2.52 -0.30 14.83
N ALA A 13 2.76 0.17 16.05
CA ALA A 13 2.13 1.37 16.59
C ALA A 13 2.43 2.62 15.74
N LYS A 14 3.69 2.86 15.39
CA LYS A 14 4.09 4.00 14.54
C LYS A 14 3.49 3.92 13.14
N SER A 15 3.45 2.71 12.56
CA SER A 15 2.87 2.48 11.23
C SER A 15 1.35 2.66 11.23
N SER A 16 0.67 2.13 12.24
CA SER A 16 -0.77 2.33 12.45
C SER A 16 -1.12 3.78 12.74
N LEU A 17 -0.27 4.53 13.45
CA LEU A 17 -0.47 5.95 13.66
C LEU A 17 -0.43 6.73 12.34
N LYS A 18 0.53 6.43 11.46
CA LYS A 18 0.58 7.03 10.11
C LYS A 18 -0.65 6.65 9.27
N TRP A 19 -1.07 5.39 9.35
CA TRP A 19 -2.31 4.93 8.72
C TRP A 19 -3.52 5.74 9.18
N LEU A 20 -3.68 5.88 10.50
CA LEU A 20 -4.80 6.62 11.11
C LEU A 20 -4.79 8.09 10.69
N ILE A 21 -3.64 8.75 10.70
CA ILE A 21 -3.53 10.16 10.28
C ILE A 21 -4.03 10.32 8.85
N VAL A 22 -3.54 9.50 7.90
CA VAL A 22 -3.94 9.59 6.49
C VAL A 22 -5.42 9.24 6.30
N MET A 23 -5.87 8.15 6.90
CA MET A 23 -7.24 7.66 6.77
C MET A 23 -8.25 8.65 7.36
N VAL A 24 -8.02 9.09 8.60
CA VAL A 24 -8.95 9.97 9.32
C VAL A 24 -8.97 11.36 8.67
N SER A 25 -7.82 11.97 8.40
CA SER A 25 -7.79 13.32 7.83
C SER A 25 -8.47 13.39 6.46
N GLY A 26 -8.19 12.45 5.56
CA GLY A 26 -8.82 12.40 4.23
C GLY A 26 -10.33 12.14 4.29
N ASN A 27 -10.78 11.25 5.17
CA ASN A 27 -12.21 10.96 5.30
C ASN A 27 -12.98 12.08 6.01
N VAL A 28 -12.40 12.73 7.02
CA VAL A 28 -13.00 13.91 7.65
C VAL A 28 -13.18 15.02 6.62
N PHE A 29 -12.16 15.29 5.80
CA PHE A 29 -12.28 16.27 4.72
C PHE A 29 -13.37 15.88 3.71
N THR A 30 -13.44 14.59 3.33
CA THR A 30 -14.48 14.07 2.44
C THR A 30 -15.89 14.26 3.00
N ILE A 31 -16.10 13.97 4.29
CA ILE A 31 -17.39 14.15 4.96
C ILE A 31 -17.76 15.64 5.00
N ILE A 32 -16.81 16.53 5.29
CA ILE A 32 -17.04 17.97 5.29
C ILE A 32 -17.50 18.44 3.91
N CYS A 33 -16.76 18.10 2.84
CA CYS A 33 -17.16 18.44 1.47
C CYS A 33 -18.54 17.88 1.12
N PHE A 34 -18.80 16.61 1.46
CA PHE A 34 -20.09 15.96 1.23
C PHE A 34 -21.25 16.73 1.89
N LEU A 35 -21.10 17.08 3.18
CA LEU A 35 -22.13 17.80 3.92
C LEU A 35 -22.35 19.22 3.38
N ILE A 36 -21.27 19.94 3.05
CA ILE A 36 -21.37 21.28 2.48
C ILE A 36 -22.14 21.24 1.15
N ILE A 37 -21.77 20.34 0.23
CA ILE A 37 -22.47 20.20 -1.05
C ILE A 37 -23.93 19.80 -0.85
N LEU A 38 -24.21 18.88 0.08
CA LEU A 38 -25.57 18.46 0.41
C LEU A 38 -26.45 19.64 0.84
N PHE A 39 -25.99 20.44 1.80
CA PHE A 39 -26.79 21.52 2.37
C PHE A 39 -26.87 22.76 1.48
N GLN A 40 -25.79 23.09 0.74
CA GLN A 40 -25.80 24.24 -0.18
C GLN A 40 -26.71 24.02 -1.40
N ASN A 41 -26.91 22.77 -1.81
CA ASN A 41 -27.65 22.44 -3.02
C ASN A 41 -28.99 21.74 -2.71
N ALA A 42 -29.45 21.81 -1.44
CA ALA A 42 -30.64 21.10 -0.97
C ALA A 42 -31.90 21.44 -1.78
N ASP A 43 -31.97 22.64 -2.36
CA ASP A 43 -33.07 23.09 -3.21
C ASP A 43 -33.27 22.19 -4.45
N PHE A 44 -32.20 21.55 -4.96
CA PHE A 44 -32.31 20.59 -6.07
C PHE A 44 -33.12 19.33 -5.72
N ALA A 45 -33.26 19.00 -4.44
CA ALA A 45 -34.04 17.85 -4.02
C ALA A 45 -35.56 18.08 -4.13
N GLY A 46 -36.02 19.33 -4.31
CA GLY A 46 -37.44 19.67 -4.41
C GLY A 46 -38.15 19.65 -3.06
N GLY A 47 -38.04 20.75 -2.31
CA GLY A 47 -38.90 21.07 -1.16
C GLY A 47 -39.01 19.98 -0.06
N GLY A 48 -40.10 20.04 0.72
CA GLY A 48 -40.29 19.24 1.94
C GLY A 48 -40.38 17.72 1.78
N HIS A 49 -40.30 17.18 0.56
CA HIS A 49 -40.30 15.73 0.27
C HIS A 49 -39.10 15.39 -0.64
N GLY A 50 -37.91 15.86 -0.25
CA GLY A 50 -36.69 15.79 -1.06
C GLY A 50 -36.48 14.44 -1.76
N ASN A 51 -36.29 14.50 -3.07
CA ASN A 51 -36.02 13.34 -3.92
C ASN A 51 -34.52 13.25 -4.23
N VAL A 52 -33.90 12.14 -3.83
CA VAL A 52 -32.47 11.88 -4.07
C VAL A 52 -32.12 11.87 -5.56
N TYR A 53 -33.01 11.35 -6.42
CA TYR A 53 -32.79 11.37 -7.87
C TYR A 53 -32.81 12.78 -8.41
N ALA A 54 -33.78 13.60 -7.98
CA ALA A 54 -33.87 15.01 -8.37
C ALA A 54 -32.60 15.77 -7.93
N PHE A 55 -32.15 15.56 -6.69
CA PHE A 55 -30.93 16.16 -6.15
C PHE A 55 -29.68 15.78 -6.97
N LEU A 56 -29.48 14.49 -7.26
CA LEU A 56 -28.34 14.03 -8.05
C LEU A 56 -28.37 14.55 -9.49
N THR A 57 -29.54 14.57 -10.13
CA THR A 57 -29.67 15.15 -11.48
C THR A 57 -29.43 16.65 -11.47
N GLY A 58 -29.95 17.37 -10.47
CA GLY A 58 -29.74 18.80 -10.30
C GLY A 58 -28.27 19.13 -10.12
N LEU A 59 -27.56 18.39 -9.26
CA LEU A 59 -26.11 18.50 -9.11
C LEU A 59 -25.39 18.20 -10.43
N PHE A 60 -25.73 17.13 -11.14
CA PHE A 60 -25.02 16.77 -12.37
C PHE A 60 -25.09 17.87 -13.44
N PHE A 61 -26.26 18.49 -13.63
CA PHE A 61 -26.44 19.50 -14.67
C PHE A 61 -26.02 20.92 -14.24
N ASN A 62 -26.10 21.26 -12.96
CA ASN A 62 -25.84 22.63 -12.49
C ASN A 62 -24.53 22.77 -11.69
N ASN A 63 -23.99 21.68 -11.16
CA ASN A 63 -22.77 21.69 -10.35
C ASN A 63 -22.03 20.34 -10.44
N ILE A 64 -21.42 20.05 -11.59
CA ILE A 64 -20.77 18.76 -11.87
C ILE A 64 -19.66 18.42 -10.86
N CYS A 65 -18.93 19.42 -10.36
CA CYS A 65 -17.90 19.22 -9.34
C CYS A 65 -18.53 18.85 -7.99
N GLY A 66 -19.63 19.51 -7.61
CA GLY A 66 -20.44 19.12 -6.45
C GLY A 66 -21.01 17.71 -6.60
N PHE A 67 -21.49 17.34 -7.78
CA PHE A 67 -21.91 15.96 -8.08
C PHE A 67 -20.78 14.96 -7.83
N ILE A 68 -19.59 15.20 -8.35
CA ILE A 68 -18.42 14.33 -8.15
C ILE A 68 -18.06 14.22 -6.67
N LEU A 69 -18.08 15.32 -5.92
CA LEU A 69 -17.79 15.30 -4.48
C LEU A 69 -18.85 14.56 -3.68
N PHE A 70 -20.13 14.73 -4.02
CA PHE A 70 -21.24 14.10 -3.33
C PHE A 70 -21.36 12.61 -3.67
N ALA A 71 -21.55 12.29 -4.95
CA ALA A 71 -21.73 10.91 -5.42
C ALA A 71 -20.42 10.11 -5.35
N GLY A 72 -19.28 10.77 -5.50
CA GLY A 72 -17.95 10.16 -5.42
C GLY A 72 -17.41 10.03 -3.99
N ALA A 73 -18.10 10.52 -2.96
CA ALA A 73 -17.63 10.43 -1.56
C ALA A 73 -17.22 8.99 -1.14
N PRO A 74 -17.96 7.92 -1.48
CA PRO A 74 -17.53 6.55 -1.20
C PRO A 74 -16.23 6.16 -1.91
N VAL A 75 -16.02 6.66 -3.13
CA VAL A 75 -14.80 6.43 -3.92
C VAL A 75 -13.61 7.14 -3.28
N PHE A 76 -13.75 8.40 -2.89
CA PHE A 76 -12.71 9.13 -2.16
C PHE A 76 -12.35 8.43 -0.84
N ALA A 77 -13.35 8.01 -0.05
CA ALA A 77 -13.14 7.26 1.19
C ALA A 77 -12.33 5.98 0.97
N PHE A 78 -12.68 5.21 -0.07
CA PHE A 78 -11.95 4.01 -0.45
C PHE A 78 -10.51 4.31 -0.92
N LEU A 79 -10.31 5.36 -1.72
CA LEU A 79 -8.98 5.76 -2.17
C LEU A 79 -8.07 6.17 -1.01
N TYR A 80 -8.58 6.95 -0.04
CA TYR A 80 -7.83 7.27 1.18
C TYR A 80 -7.46 6.02 1.99
N PHE A 81 -8.34 5.01 2.06
CA PHE A 81 -8.04 3.73 2.69
C PHE A 81 -6.89 2.99 1.98
N VAL A 82 -6.92 2.93 0.65
CA VAL A 82 -5.85 2.30 -0.15
C VAL A 82 -4.52 3.04 0.05
N ILE A 83 -4.52 4.37 0.02
CA ILE A 83 -3.33 5.19 0.23
C ILE A 83 -2.79 5.01 1.66
N ALA A 84 -3.66 5.02 2.68
CA ALA A 84 -3.27 4.79 4.06
C ALA A 84 -2.58 3.44 4.23
N ASN A 85 -3.12 2.37 3.63
CA ASN A 85 -2.51 1.03 3.64
C ASN A 85 -1.11 1.04 3.02
N LYS A 86 -0.95 1.69 1.86
CA LYS A 86 0.35 1.81 1.18
C LYS A 86 1.38 2.53 2.07
N VAL A 87 1.01 3.69 2.63
CA VAL A 87 1.87 4.49 3.51
C VAL A 87 2.26 3.71 4.77
N ALA A 88 1.32 2.99 5.38
CA ALA A 88 1.57 2.19 6.58
C ALA A 88 2.56 1.05 6.33
N ILE A 89 2.44 0.36 5.19
CA ILE A 89 3.37 -0.70 4.81
C ILE A 89 4.76 -0.13 4.52
N GLN A 90 4.86 0.99 3.80
CA GLN A 90 6.14 1.66 3.56
C GLN A 90 6.81 2.09 4.88
N GLN A 91 6.04 2.69 5.79
CA GLN A 91 6.53 3.07 7.12
C GLN A 91 6.99 1.85 7.95
N MET A 92 6.27 0.73 7.86
CA MET A 92 6.62 -0.50 8.54
C MET A 92 7.95 -1.05 8.03
N ILE A 93 8.12 -1.13 6.71
CA ILE A 93 9.36 -1.58 6.06
C ILE A 93 10.51 -0.65 6.44
N TYR A 94 10.30 0.67 6.42
CA TYR A 94 11.31 1.64 6.82
C TYR A 94 11.82 1.42 8.24
N LEU A 95 10.91 1.33 9.21
CA LEU A 95 11.27 1.17 10.61
C LEU A 95 11.88 -0.21 10.87
N THR A 96 11.44 -1.23 10.13
CA THR A 96 12.04 -2.55 10.15
C THR A 96 13.48 -2.53 9.64
N TRP A 97 13.75 -1.86 8.52
CA TRP A 97 15.09 -1.82 7.93
C TRP A 97 16.07 -0.92 8.68
N LYS A 98 15.57 0.19 9.23
CA LYS A 98 16.34 1.02 10.16
C LYS A 98 16.80 0.25 11.40
N ASN A 99 16.12 -0.85 11.73
CA ASN A 99 16.48 -1.72 12.82
C ASN A 99 17.31 -2.91 12.35
N LYS A 100 18.64 -2.84 12.53
CA LYS A 100 19.59 -3.87 12.08
C LYS A 100 19.17 -5.29 12.48
N LYS A 101 18.71 -5.51 13.70
CA LYS A 101 18.33 -6.86 14.18
C LYS A 101 17.19 -7.48 13.36
N ILE A 102 16.22 -6.68 12.90
CA ILE A 102 15.11 -7.18 12.07
C ILE A 102 15.53 -7.25 10.61
N SER A 103 16.32 -6.28 10.14
CA SER A 103 16.91 -6.28 8.80
C SER A 103 17.72 -7.55 8.56
N ASP A 104 18.67 -7.87 9.45
CA ASP A 104 19.53 -9.05 9.35
C ASP A 104 18.70 -10.34 9.40
N TYR A 105 17.65 -10.37 10.21
CA TYR A 105 16.70 -11.49 10.24
C TYR A 105 15.98 -11.66 8.90
N ILE A 106 15.49 -10.58 8.31
CA ILE A 106 14.76 -10.66 7.03
C ILE A 106 15.70 -11.05 5.91
N ASP A 107 16.90 -10.48 5.86
CA ASP A 107 17.89 -10.77 4.84
C ASP A 107 18.34 -12.23 4.90
N SER A 108 18.72 -12.72 6.08
CA SER A 108 19.02 -14.15 6.28
C SER A 108 17.85 -15.06 5.95
N LYS A 109 16.61 -14.66 6.28
CA LYS A 109 15.42 -15.45 5.96
C LYS A 109 15.14 -15.48 4.45
N VAL A 110 15.36 -14.38 3.74
CA VAL A 110 15.26 -14.30 2.29
C VAL A 110 16.26 -15.26 1.64
N VAL A 111 17.53 -15.19 2.04
CA VAL A 111 18.59 -16.07 1.53
C VAL A 111 18.20 -17.53 1.73
N LEU A 112 17.79 -17.91 2.95
CA LEU A 112 17.34 -19.28 3.24
C LEU A 112 16.14 -19.73 2.39
N LEU A 113 15.19 -18.85 2.12
CA LEU A 113 14.02 -19.19 1.29
C LEU A 113 14.42 -19.36 -0.18
N VAL A 114 15.32 -18.53 -0.69
CA VAL A 114 15.82 -18.62 -2.06
C VAL A 114 16.70 -19.86 -2.23
N ASP A 115 17.61 -20.13 -1.30
CA ASP A 115 18.47 -21.33 -1.30
C ASP A 115 17.62 -22.59 -1.24
N LYS A 116 16.60 -22.65 -0.38
CA LYS A 116 15.68 -23.80 -0.31
C LYS A 116 14.98 -24.12 -1.63
N ILE A 117 14.72 -23.11 -2.46
CA ILE A 117 14.10 -23.28 -3.78
C ILE A 117 15.15 -23.65 -4.84
N THR A 118 16.38 -23.17 -4.69
CA THR A 118 17.46 -23.28 -5.67
C THR A 118 18.28 -24.56 -5.49
N ASP A 119 18.60 -24.96 -4.25
CA ASP A 119 19.36 -26.18 -3.92
C ASP A 119 18.57 -27.49 -4.15
N SER A 120 17.25 -27.40 -4.33
CA SER A 120 16.49 -28.56 -4.80
C SER A 120 16.80 -28.79 -6.28
N ASN A 121 17.78 -29.66 -6.55
CA ASN A 121 18.33 -30.02 -7.87
C ASN A 121 17.30 -30.39 -8.97
N SER A 122 16.00 -30.52 -8.65
CA SER A 122 14.93 -30.72 -9.63
C SER A 122 14.22 -29.42 -10.10
N LEU A 123 14.45 -28.28 -9.44
CA LEU A 123 13.70 -27.04 -9.69
C LEU A 123 14.49 -25.93 -10.38
N VAL A 124 15.82 -26.01 -10.46
CA VAL A 124 16.66 -25.02 -11.17
C VAL A 124 16.25 -24.94 -12.66
N GLY A 125 15.99 -26.09 -13.30
CA GLY A 125 15.50 -26.14 -14.68
C GLY A 125 14.06 -25.65 -14.89
N THR A 126 13.31 -25.36 -13.82
CA THR A 126 11.92 -24.84 -13.91
C THR A 126 11.82 -23.35 -13.63
N ILE A 127 12.87 -22.71 -13.09
CA ILE A 127 12.89 -21.25 -12.89
C ILE A 127 13.37 -20.62 -14.19
N SER A 128 12.49 -20.58 -15.19
CA SER A 128 12.82 -20.02 -16.51
C SER A 128 12.64 -18.50 -16.58
N ASN A 129 11.99 -17.89 -15.58
CA ASN A 129 11.77 -16.45 -15.54
C ASN A 129 11.46 -15.91 -14.13
N GLU A 130 11.50 -14.57 -14.01
CA GLU A 130 11.17 -13.80 -12.80
C GLU A 130 9.81 -14.18 -12.20
N SER A 131 8.79 -14.39 -13.03
CA SER A 131 7.42 -14.65 -12.56
C SER A 131 7.33 -15.97 -11.81
N ILE A 132 7.98 -17.02 -12.31
CA ILE A 132 8.01 -18.33 -11.66
C ILE A 132 8.80 -18.25 -10.35
N LEU A 133 9.94 -17.57 -10.33
CA LEU A 133 10.71 -17.37 -9.10
C LEU A 133 9.89 -16.64 -8.05
N ARG A 134 9.22 -15.54 -8.43
CA ARG A 134 8.38 -14.75 -7.53
C ARG A 134 7.23 -15.58 -6.96
N LEU A 135 6.55 -16.38 -7.78
CA LEU A 135 5.48 -17.26 -7.32
C LEU A 135 5.98 -18.28 -6.30
N LYS A 136 7.09 -18.97 -6.58
CA LYS A 136 7.70 -19.94 -5.67
C LYS A 136 8.15 -19.31 -4.35
N LEU A 137 8.72 -18.11 -4.38
CA LEU A 137 9.14 -17.38 -3.18
C LEU A 137 7.94 -16.98 -2.29
N LEU A 138 6.86 -16.51 -2.91
CA LEU A 138 5.62 -16.19 -2.20
C LEU A 138 4.99 -17.44 -1.56
N GLU A 139 5.00 -18.56 -2.27
CA GLU A 139 4.51 -19.84 -1.76
C GLU A 139 5.39 -20.37 -0.62
N ALA A 140 6.71 -20.34 -0.79
CA ALA A 140 7.66 -20.76 0.23
C ALA A 140 7.52 -19.95 1.52
N ASN A 141 7.36 -18.62 1.43
CA ASN A 141 7.13 -17.77 2.59
C ASN A 141 5.75 -17.99 3.23
N LYS A 142 4.71 -18.28 2.44
CA LYS A 142 3.38 -18.64 2.95
C LYS A 142 3.43 -19.91 3.79
N ASN A 143 4.13 -20.94 3.28
CA ASN A 143 4.26 -22.27 3.87
C ASN A 143 5.36 -22.36 4.94
N ASP A 144 6.12 -21.29 5.18
CA ASP A 144 7.15 -21.26 6.21
C ASP A 144 6.56 -21.33 7.64
N LYS A 145 7.31 -21.92 8.58
CA LYS A 145 6.90 -22.07 9.99
C LYS A 145 6.95 -20.77 10.81
N GLU A 146 7.30 -19.62 10.22
CA GLU A 146 7.29 -18.32 10.89
C GLU A 146 5.89 -17.98 11.44
N ASN A 147 5.83 -17.69 12.75
CA ASN A 147 4.61 -17.39 13.48
C ASN A 147 4.21 -15.91 13.36
N SER A 148 5.16 -15.01 13.10
CA SER A 148 4.89 -13.58 12.98
C SER A 148 4.27 -13.23 11.63
N ARG A 149 2.97 -12.90 11.65
CA ARG A 149 2.24 -12.39 10.48
C ARG A 149 2.89 -11.14 9.88
N ILE A 150 3.50 -10.31 10.71
CA ILE A 150 4.16 -9.07 10.29
C ILE A 150 5.38 -9.38 9.45
N LYS A 151 6.28 -10.25 9.94
CA LYS A 151 7.49 -10.67 9.22
C LYS A 151 7.12 -11.29 7.87
N LYS A 152 6.13 -12.19 7.85
CA LYS A 152 5.62 -12.79 6.60
C LYS A 152 5.12 -11.74 5.61
N ARG A 153 4.35 -10.74 6.09
CA ARG A 153 3.80 -9.69 5.24
C ARG A 153 4.89 -8.78 4.65
N ILE A 154 5.91 -8.47 5.44
CA ILE A 154 7.08 -7.70 4.97
C ILE A 154 7.81 -8.48 3.87
N ILE A 155 8.17 -9.74 4.12
CA ILE A 155 8.86 -10.59 3.14
C ILE A 155 8.05 -10.74 1.84
N ASN A 156 6.73 -10.98 1.94
CA ASN A 156 5.86 -11.04 0.77
C ASN A 156 5.86 -9.74 -0.04
N TYR A 157 5.80 -8.59 0.64
CA TYR A 157 5.84 -7.31 -0.04
C TYR A 157 7.17 -7.09 -0.76
N LEU A 158 8.30 -7.48 -0.15
CA LEU A 158 9.62 -7.39 -0.78
C LEU A 158 9.69 -8.24 -2.05
N PHE A 159 9.25 -9.51 -2.00
CA PHE A 159 9.22 -10.39 -3.17
C PHE A 159 8.29 -9.88 -4.29
N GLN A 160 7.19 -9.23 -3.94
CA GLN A 160 6.30 -8.61 -4.93
C GLN A 160 6.89 -7.36 -5.60
N LYS A 161 7.85 -6.68 -4.94
CA LYS A 161 8.36 -5.39 -5.38
C LYS A 161 9.74 -5.40 -6.01
N ILE A 162 10.56 -6.41 -5.71
CA ILE A 162 11.85 -6.56 -6.39
C ILE A 162 11.64 -6.74 -7.89
N ARG A 163 12.46 -6.06 -8.68
CA ARG A 163 12.52 -6.24 -10.13
C ARG A 163 13.70 -7.15 -10.44
N LEU A 164 13.46 -8.19 -11.23
CA LEU A 164 14.48 -9.16 -11.65
C LEU A 164 14.56 -9.25 -13.18
N ASP A 165 14.13 -8.19 -13.87
CA ASP A 165 14.04 -8.08 -15.32
C ASP A 165 15.42 -8.07 -16.00
N ASP A 166 16.46 -7.71 -15.26
CA ASP A 166 17.86 -7.71 -15.71
C ASP A 166 18.63 -8.98 -15.31
N VAL A 167 17.97 -9.97 -14.72
CA VAL A 167 18.60 -11.22 -14.29
C VAL A 167 18.58 -12.23 -15.42
N ASP A 168 19.78 -12.66 -15.84
CA ASP A 168 19.92 -13.76 -16.79
C ASP A 168 19.85 -15.10 -16.06
N PHE A 169 18.64 -15.68 -16.04
CA PHE A 169 18.35 -16.98 -15.41
C PHE A 169 18.99 -18.17 -16.13
N SER A 170 19.64 -17.96 -17.29
CA SER A 170 20.26 -19.03 -18.10
C SER A 170 21.70 -19.34 -17.70
N LYS A 171 22.29 -18.57 -16.77
CA LYS A 171 23.68 -18.77 -16.31
C LYS A 171 23.75 -19.87 -15.26
N GLU A 172 24.59 -20.88 -15.49
CA GLU A 172 24.74 -22.05 -14.61
C GLU A 172 25.32 -21.73 -13.22
N ASP A 173 26.13 -20.67 -13.08
CA ASP A 173 26.76 -20.25 -11.81
C ASP A 173 26.00 -19.12 -11.07
N LEU A 174 24.70 -18.94 -11.38
CA LEU A 174 23.92 -17.83 -10.83
C LEU A 174 23.48 -18.11 -9.38
N LYS A 175 24.09 -17.42 -8.42
CA LYS A 175 23.63 -17.40 -7.02
C LYS A 175 22.40 -16.51 -6.85
N LEU A 176 21.22 -17.07 -7.09
CA LEU A 176 19.94 -16.37 -6.99
C LEU A 176 19.70 -15.71 -5.62
N SER A 177 20.16 -16.31 -4.53
CA SER A 177 19.99 -15.77 -3.17
C SER A 177 20.72 -14.45 -2.97
N GLU A 178 21.95 -14.34 -3.44
CA GLU A 178 22.74 -13.09 -3.41
C GLU A 178 22.08 -12.00 -4.27
N ILE A 179 21.59 -12.36 -5.46
CA ILE A 179 20.93 -11.41 -6.38
C ILE A 179 19.63 -10.88 -5.77
N VAL A 180 18.78 -11.78 -5.24
CA VAL A 180 17.51 -11.40 -4.63
C VAL A 180 17.74 -10.52 -3.39
N SER A 181 18.71 -10.88 -2.53
CA SER A 181 19.09 -10.06 -1.37
C SER A 181 19.59 -8.68 -1.81
N LEU A 182 20.45 -8.60 -2.82
CA LEU A 182 20.98 -7.34 -3.35
C LEU A 182 19.86 -6.46 -3.90
N LYS A 183 18.94 -7.02 -4.69
CA LYS A 183 17.80 -6.30 -5.25
C LYS A 183 16.82 -5.81 -4.18
N ILE A 184 16.64 -6.60 -3.12
CA ILE A 184 15.86 -6.17 -1.95
C ILE A 184 16.55 -4.99 -1.27
N ASN A 185 17.85 -5.09 -0.98
CA ASN A 185 18.63 -4.02 -0.37
C ASN A 185 18.58 -2.73 -1.20
N GLN A 186 18.71 -2.83 -2.52
CA GLN A 186 18.63 -1.71 -3.44
C GLN A 186 17.22 -1.07 -3.46
N PHE A 187 16.17 -1.89 -3.61
CA PHE A 187 14.78 -1.41 -3.55
C PHE A 187 14.52 -0.64 -2.26
N ILE A 188 15.04 -1.18 -1.17
CA ILE A 188 14.94 -0.62 0.16
C ILE A 188 15.69 0.70 0.28
N SER A 189 16.95 0.79 -0.16
CA SER A 189 17.71 2.04 -0.09
C SER A 189 17.09 3.15 -0.94
N GLU A 190 16.45 2.79 -2.05
CA GLU A 190 15.86 3.75 -3.00
C GLU A 190 14.42 4.15 -2.66
N THR A 191 13.62 3.28 -2.04
CA THR A 191 12.14 3.45 -2.00
C THR A 191 11.55 3.70 -0.61
N ILE A 192 12.36 3.63 0.45
CA ILE A 192 11.83 3.44 1.80
C ILE A 192 11.31 4.69 2.49
N GLU A 193 11.63 5.90 2.03
CA GLU A 193 11.08 7.08 2.69
C GLU A 193 9.55 7.12 2.49
N PRO A 194 8.75 7.08 3.56
CA PRO A 194 7.29 7.01 3.44
C PRO A 194 6.78 8.28 2.74
N SER A 195 6.30 8.13 1.50
CA SER A 195 5.84 9.26 0.70
C SER A 195 4.34 9.49 0.86
N LEU A 196 3.97 10.74 1.18
CA LEU A 196 2.58 11.21 1.23
C LEU A 196 2.12 11.82 -0.10
N LEU A 197 2.89 11.67 -1.19
CA LEU A 197 2.59 12.32 -2.46
C LEU A 197 1.18 11.99 -2.97
N PHE A 198 0.79 10.72 -2.98
CA PHE A 198 -0.54 10.31 -3.45
C PHE A 198 -1.67 10.84 -2.56
N PHE A 199 -1.41 10.97 -1.25
CA PHE A 199 -2.36 11.61 -0.34
C PHE A 199 -2.55 13.08 -0.71
N TRP A 200 -1.46 13.84 -0.86
CA TRP A 200 -1.53 15.25 -1.21
C TRP A 200 -2.14 15.49 -2.58
N LEU A 201 -1.88 14.61 -3.55
CA LEU A 201 -2.47 14.72 -4.89
C LEU A 201 -3.98 14.49 -4.86
N LEU A 202 -4.45 13.47 -4.14
CA LEU A 202 -5.88 13.22 -3.96
C LEU A 202 -6.56 14.35 -3.18
N PHE A 203 -5.91 14.83 -2.12
CA PHE A 203 -6.39 15.95 -1.31
C PHE A 203 -6.50 17.23 -2.15
N LEU A 204 -5.47 17.56 -2.92
CA LEU A 204 -5.47 18.72 -3.81
C LEU A 204 -6.56 18.62 -4.87
N LEU A 205 -6.75 17.44 -5.48
CA LEU A 205 -7.85 17.20 -6.41
C LEU A 205 -9.21 17.50 -5.76
N GLN A 206 -9.41 17.00 -4.53
CA GLN A 206 -10.65 17.20 -3.79
C GLN A 206 -10.87 18.67 -3.40
N VAL A 207 -9.80 19.38 -3.03
CA VAL A 207 -9.83 20.84 -2.80
C VAL A 207 -10.19 21.60 -4.08
N VAL A 208 -9.58 21.27 -5.21
CA VAL A 208 -9.87 21.92 -6.51
C VAL A 208 -11.32 21.68 -6.90
N LEU A 209 -11.80 20.44 -6.81
CA LEU A 209 -13.21 20.13 -7.04
C LEU A 209 -14.12 20.92 -6.11
N PHE A 210 -13.73 21.08 -4.84
CA PHE A 210 -14.53 21.82 -3.87
C PHE A 210 -14.61 23.30 -4.23
N VAL A 211 -13.47 23.94 -4.52
CA VAL A 211 -13.41 25.36 -4.91
C VAL A 211 -14.22 25.60 -6.18
N VAL A 212 -14.06 24.77 -7.20
CA VAL A 212 -14.81 24.91 -8.46
C VAL A 212 -16.31 24.69 -8.24
N ALA A 213 -16.71 23.80 -7.33
CA ALA A 213 -18.12 23.59 -6.99
C ALA A 213 -18.80 24.77 -6.29
N GLN A 214 -18.05 25.81 -5.88
CA GLN A 214 -18.61 27.02 -5.26
C GLN A 214 -18.91 28.14 -6.27
N PHE A 215 -18.52 27.99 -7.54
CA PHE A 215 -18.76 28.95 -8.62
C PHE A 215 -19.74 28.39 -9.64
#